data_AF-A0A6P0I711-F1
#
_entry.id   AF-A0A6P0I711-F1
#
_cell.length_a   1.000
_cell.length_b   1.000
_cell.length_c   1.000
_cell.angle_alpha   90.00
_cell.angle_beta   90.00
_cell.angle_gamma   90.00
#
_symmetry.space_group_name_H-M   'P 1'
#
loop_
_entity.id
_entity.type
_entity.pdbx_description
1 polymer ?
#
loop_
_entity_poly.entity_id
_entity_poly.type
_entity_poly.pdbx_seq_one_letter_code
_entity_poly.pdbx_strand_id
1 'polypeptide(L)'
;LINCWLQNPQLQKSIPEFVNIFRVKPNNLPSCWTSKRVRTLIRSFTETEKYVALQHLAKMFIRETQENIKIVDRKLEKLIDRYPYLYEHCFLNDESTDEEQQEIKMMRLKKQQKYEINLSKYITYQKLPRKSNSVENPTLMRDEELNQAVKYFTTKVHGRQTIRNQAQQFKTYCDLTCSYRNFKDGLYEYLTDTIDPGYSKRQFNRKLYHKLQNTWSDNNTQKPNDSLILGTCQKMLDFLVVESLEQPKHFIFYDLINNLGATIVIGMLLKIVLFCQQAKPYLEQKFSILFNHYQGATTGKVWWLVKSMETLNVAFSTNLGGINRCCF
;
A
#
# COMPACT_ATOMS: atom_id res chain seq x y z
N LEU A 1 -18.81 -11.38 8.73
CA LEU A 1 -18.30 -12.59 8.04
C LEU A 1 -16.92 -12.34 7.47
N ILE A 2 -16.70 -11.71 6.32
CA ILE A 2 -15.34 -11.51 5.73
C ILE A 2 -14.30 -11.00 6.74
N ASN A 3 -14.66 -10.04 7.60
CA ASN A 3 -13.80 -9.51 8.66
C ASN A 3 -13.30 -10.59 9.65
N CYS A 4 -14.15 -11.56 10.05
CA CYS A 4 -13.78 -12.65 10.96
C CYS A 4 -12.85 -13.68 10.32
N TRP A 5 -12.92 -13.87 8.99
CA TRP A 5 -12.09 -14.83 8.26
C TRP A 5 -10.71 -14.24 7.92
N LEU A 6 -10.63 -12.90 7.75
CA LEU A 6 -9.37 -12.17 7.63
C LEU A 6 -8.61 -12.14 8.98
N GLN A 7 -9.34 -12.04 10.09
CA GLN A 7 -8.76 -12.04 11.46
C GLN A 7 -8.26 -13.42 11.92
N ASN A 8 -8.72 -14.52 11.31
CA ASN A 8 -8.39 -15.89 11.73
C ASN A 8 -7.61 -16.65 10.65
N PRO A 9 -6.26 -16.60 10.67
CA PRO A 9 -5.41 -17.18 9.62
C PRO A 9 -5.45 -18.71 9.52
N GLN A 10 -6.04 -19.41 10.49
CA GLN A 10 -6.27 -20.86 10.44
C GLN A 10 -7.52 -21.23 9.62
N LEU A 11 -8.57 -20.41 9.65
CA LEU A 11 -9.82 -20.65 8.91
C LEU A 11 -9.69 -20.30 7.41
N GLN A 12 -8.61 -19.61 7.03
CA GLN A 12 -8.35 -19.21 5.64
C GLN A 12 -8.19 -20.40 4.67
N LYS A 13 -7.66 -21.53 5.16
CA LYS A 13 -7.53 -22.76 4.35
C LYS A 13 -8.87 -23.38 3.97
N SER A 14 -9.91 -23.12 4.76
CA SER A 14 -11.26 -23.66 4.56
C SER A 14 -12.14 -22.74 3.70
N ILE A 15 -11.66 -21.54 3.34
CA ILE A 15 -12.41 -20.60 2.49
C ILE A 15 -12.70 -21.19 1.09
N PRO A 16 -11.73 -21.83 0.39
CA PRO A 16 -11.99 -22.47 -0.88
C PRO A 16 -13.01 -23.61 -0.77
N GLU A 17 -12.90 -24.46 0.26
CA GLU A 17 -13.83 -25.56 0.52
C GLU A 17 -15.24 -25.02 0.81
N PHE A 18 -15.34 -24.01 1.67
CA PHE A 18 -16.60 -23.35 2.00
C PHE A 18 -17.28 -22.73 0.78
N VAL A 19 -16.53 -22.03 -0.07
CA VAL A 19 -17.06 -21.48 -1.33
C VAL A 19 -17.49 -22.59 -2.28
N ASN A 20 -16.81 -23.74 -2.26
CA ASN A 20 -17.16 -24.90 -3.07
C ASN A 20 -18.45 -25.59 -2.60
N ILE A 21 -18.74 -25.59 -1.29
CA ILE A 21 -20.01 -26.10 -0.74
C ILE A 21 -21.22 -25.36 -1.34
N PHE A 22 -21.12 -24.05 -1.59
CA PHE A 22 -22.19 -23.30 -2.26
C PHE A 22 -22.34 -23.60 -3.76
N ARG A 23 -21.35 -24.26 -4.38
CA ARG A 23 -21.41 -24.69 -5.79
C ARG A 23 -22.03 -26.09 -5.93
N VAL A 24 -21.87 -26.94 -4.93
CA VAL A 24 -22.47 -28.28 -4.90
C VAL A 24 -23.96 -28.14 -4.60
N LYS A 25 -24.82 -28.36 -5.59
CA LYS A 25 -26.27 -28.43 -5.37
C LYS A 25 -26.59 -29.67 -4.52
N PRO A 26 -27.20 -29.52 -3.33
CA PRO A 26 -27.65 -30.67 -2.56
C PRO A 26 -28.85 -31.29 -3.26
N ASN A 27 -28.62 -32.31 -4.09
CA ASN A 27 -29.68 -32.98 -4.85
C ASN A 27 -30.50 -33.97 -4.01
N ASN A 28 -30.09 -34.26 -2.77
CA ASN A 28 -30.58 -35.43 -2.01
C ASN A 28 -31.34 -35.09 -0.70
N LEU A 29 -31.88 -33.87 -0.51
CA LEU A 29 -32.67 -33.55 0.69
C LEU A 29 -34.19 -33.66 0.46
N PRO A 30 -34.96 -34.24 1.41
CA PRO A 30 -36.42 -34.29 1.35
C PRO A 30 -37.04 -32.89 1.25
N SER A 31 -38.13 -32.77 0.51
CA SER A 31 -38.85 -31.51 0.26
C SER A 31 -39.65 -31.05 1.48
N CYS A 32 -38.98 -30.50 2.49
CA CYS A 32 -39.62 -29.80 3.61
C CYS A 32 -39.59 -28.28 3.42
N TRP A 33 -40.51 -27.54 4.06
CA TRP A 33 -40.62 -26.08 3.94
C TRP A 33 -39.32 -25.35 4.35
N THR A 34 -38.64 -25.84 5.39
CA THR A 34 -37.33 -25.33 5.83
C THR A 34 -36.25 -25.54 4.76
N SER A 35 -36.23 -26.68 4.07
CA SER A 35 -35.29 -26.92 2.94
C SER A 35 -35.54 -25.98 1.75
N LYS A 36 -36.80 -25.59 1.51
CA LYS A 36 -37.14 -24.63 0.45
C LYS A 36 -36.68 -23.23 0.82
N ARG A 37 -36.93 -22.81 2.07
CA ARG A 37 -36.50 -21.49 2.58
C ARG A 37 -34.97 -21.35 2.59
N VAL A 38 -34.25 -22.39 3.03
CA VAL A 38 -32.78 -22.42 2.99
C VAL A 38 -32.26 -22.36 1.55
N ARG A 39 -32.88 -23.08 0.61
CA ARG A 39 -32.52 -22.98 -0.83
C ARG A 39 -32.72 -21.58 -1.39
N THR A 40 -33.81 -20.91 -1.05
CA THR A 40 -34.05 -19.52 -1.49
C THR A 40 -33.02 -18.57 -0.90
N LEU A 41 -32.68 -18.72 0.39
CA LEU A 41 -31.68 -17.89 1.06
C LEU A 41 -30.27 -18.10 0.49
N ILE A 42 -29.89 -19.35 0.21
CA ILE A 42 -28.62 -19.68 -0.45
C ILE A 42 -28.58 -19.08 -1.86
N ARG A 43 -29.66 -19.20 -2.65
CA ARG A 43 -29.73 -18.62 -4.00
C ARG A 43 -29.63 -17.09 -3.96
N SER A 44 -30.37 -16.44 -3.08
CA SER A 44 -30.27 -14.99 -2.90
C SER A 44 -28.87 -14.59 -2.44
N PHE A 45 -28.21 -15.39 -1.61
CA PHE A 45 -26.85 -15.11 -1.15
C PHE A 45 -25.83 -15.26 -2.28
N THR A 46 -25.95 -16.27 -3.15
CA THR A 46 -25.06 -16.42 -4.31
C THR A 46 -25.15 -15.29 -5.33
N GLU A 47 -26.26 -14.55 -5.34
CA GLU A 47 -26.47 -13.37 -6.19
C GLU A 47 -25.93 -12.07 -5.56
N THR A 48 -25.50 -12.10 -4.28
CA THR A 48 -24.99 -10.90 -3.60
C THR A 48 -23.50 -10.64 -3.85
N GLU A 49 -23.11 -9.36 -3.82
CA GLU A 49 -21.71 -8.91 -3.91
C GLU A 49 -20.82 -9.53 -2.82
N LYS A 50 -21.38 -9.91 -1.67
CA LYS A 50 -20.65 -10.58 -0.58
C LYS A 50 -20.14 -11.96 -1.00
N TYR A 51 -20.92 -12.69 -1.81
CA TYR A 51 -20.51 -14.00 -2.34
C TYR A 51 -19.47 -13.85 -3.44
N VAL A 52 -19.61 -12.83 -4.29
CA VAL A 52 -18.60 -12.46 -5.30
C VAL A 52 -17.26 -12.12 -4.62
N ALA A 53 -17.28 -11.28 -3.58
CA ALA A 53 -16.09 -10.97 -2.79
C ALA A 53 -15.45 -12.22 -2.15
N LEU A 54 -16.26 -13.15 -1.64
CA LEU A 54 -15.81 -14.44 -1.12
C LEU A 54 -15.19 -15.35 -2.20
N GLN A 55 -15.75 -15.37 -3.42
CA GLN A 55 -15.15 -16.11 -4.54
C GLN A 55 -13.82 -15.51 -4.99
N HIS A 56 -13.70 -14.18 -5.00
CA HIS A 56 -12.44 -13.52 -5.30
C HIS A 56 -11.39 -13.83 -4.23
N LEU A 57 -11.74 -13.75 -2.94
CA LEU A 57 -10.86 -14.16 -1.83
C LEU A 57 -10.41 -15.63 -1.98
N ALA A 58 -11.31 -16.56 -2.27
CA ALA A 58 -10.97 -17.98 -2.46
C ALA A 58 -10.02 -18.20 -3.64
N LYS A 59 -10.26 -17.53 -4.79
CA LYS A 59 -9.37 -17.62 -5.97
C LYS A 59 -7.99 -17.01 -5.71
N MET A 60 -7.91 -15.97 -4.88
CA MET A 60 -6.64 -15.33 -4.51
C MET A 60 -5.76 -16.23 -3.66
N PHE A 61 -6.29 -16.90 -2.63
CA PHE A 61 -5.51 -17.84 -1.83
C PHE A 61 -4.98 -19.03 -2.65
N ILE A 62 -5.76 -19.53 -3.63
CA ILE A 62 -5.31 -20.62 -4.50
C ILE A 62 -4.15 -20.15 -5.41
N ARG A 63 -4.21 -18.92 -5.93
CA ARG A 63 -3.21 -18.36 -6.86
C ARG A 63 -1.91 -17.92 -6.17
N GLU A 64 -1.99 -17.41 -4.94
CA GLU A 64 -0.81 -17.03 -4.14
C GLU A 64 0.00 -18.25 -3.68
N THR A 65 -0.63 -19.43 -3.56
CA THR A 65 0.02 -20.65 -3.05
C THR A 65 0.84 -21.40 -4.11
N GLN A 66 0.58 -21.19 -5.41
CA GLN A 66 1.13 -22.05 -6.48
C GLN A 66 2.45 -21.56 -7.11
N GLU A 67 2.87 -20.29 -6.95
CA GLU A 67 3.97 -19.73 -7.76
C GLU A 67 5.24 -19.29 -7.00
N ASN A 68 5.30 -19.31 -5.66
CA ASN A 68 6.48 -18.79 -4.90
C ASN A 68 6.99 -19.70 -3.76
N ILE A 69 7.25 -20.97 -4.06
CA ILE A 69 7.48 -22.03 -3.07
C ILE A 69 8.75 -21.85 -2.18
N LYS A 70 9.70 -20.95 -2.50
CA LYS A 70 10.94 -20.77 -1.71
C LYS A 70 10.94 -19.63 -0.68
N ILE A 71 10.04 -18.65 -0.80
CA ILE A 71 9.97 -17.48 0.11
C ILE A 71 8.83 -17.63 1.13
N VAL A 72 7.82 -18.44 0.82
CA VAL A 72 6.48 -18.47 1.44
C VAL A 72 6.45 -18.89 2.93
N ASP A 73 7.47 -19.58 3.45
CA ASP A 73 7.46 -20.09 4.84
C ASP A 73 8.25 -19.24 5.86
N ARG A 74 8.83 -18.11 5.46
CA ARG A 74 9.49 -17.22 6.42
C ARG A 74 8.45 -16.33 7.13
N LYS A 75 8.63 -16.10 8.44
CA LYS A 75 7.86 -15.08 9.17
C LYS A 75 8.23 -13.69 8.68
N LEU A 76 7.25 -12.78 8.62
CA LEU A 76 7.44 -11.39 8.21
C LEU A 76 8.51 -10.66 9.04
N GLU A 77 8.54 -10.94 10.35
CA GLU A 77 9.52 -10.40 11.30
C GLU A 77 10.97 -10.51 10.81
N LYS A 78 11.32 -11.62 10.14
CA LYS A 78 12.68 -11.86 9.61
C LYS A 78 13.07 -10.93 8.46
N LEU A 79 12.12 -10.17 7.92
CA LEU A 79 12.37 -9.20 6.85
C LEU A 79 12.59 -7.78 7.37
N ILE A 80 12.53 -7.53 8.68
CA ILE A 80 12.72 -6.18 9.25
C ILE A 80 14.03 -5.55 8.74
N ASP A 81 15.09 -6.34 8.64
CA ASP A 81 16.42 -5.96 8.15
C ASP A 81 16.45 -5.29 6.76
N ARG A 82 15.40 -5.51 5.95
CA ARG A 82 15.25 -4.98 4.59
C ARG A 82 14.54 -3.63 4.54
N TYR A 83 13.96 -3.18 5.66
CA TYR A 83 13.14 -1.98 5.74
C TYR A 83 13.69 -0.98 6.76
N PRO A 84 14.85 -0.32 6.47
CA PRO A 84 15.49 0.62 7.40
C PRO A 84 14.59 1.79 7.81
N TYR A 85 13.66 2.18 6.94
CA TYR A 85 12.70 3.25 7.22
C TYR A 85 11.71 2.92 8.35
N LEU A 86 11.58 1.65 8.75
CA LEU A 86 10.72 1.24 9.87
C LEU A 86 11.43 1.28 11.23
N TYR A 87 12.77 1.35 11.25
CA TYR A 87 13.57 1.08 12.44
C TYR A 87 13.23 2.02 13.60
N GLU A 88 13.07 3.31 13.31
CA GLU A 88 12.73 4.31 14.33
C GLU A 88 11.39 4.02 15.02
N HIS A 89 10.44 3.40 14.33
CA HIS A 89 9.12 3.10 14.88
C HIS A 89 8.95 1.67 15.38
N CYS A 90 9.94 0.80 15.14
CA CYS A 90 9.93 -0.59 15.58
C CYS A 90 10.88 -0.86 16.76
N PHE A 91 11.97 -0.10 16.88
CA PHE A 91 13.02 -0.34 17.88
C PHE A 91 13.16 0.76 18.95
N LEU A 92 12.65 1.96 18.69
CA LEU A 92 12.71 3.05 19.67
C LEU A 92 11.37 3.16 20.40
N ASN A 93 11.47 3.31 21.72
CA ASN A 93 10.37 3.64 22.61
C ASN A 93 10.70 4.94 23.37
N ASP A 94 9.74 5.48 24.13
CA ASP A 94 9.93 6.71 24.91
C ASP A 94 11.00 6.59 26.01
N GLU A 95 11.43 5.36 26.34
CA GLU A 95 12.49 5.06 27.32
C GLU A 95 13.89 4.86 26.69
N SER A 96 14.01 4.93 25.36
CA SER A 96 15.28 4.68 24.67
C SER A 96 16.29 5.80 24.93
N THR A 97 17.53 5.41 25.24
CA THR A 97 18.62 6.35 25.53
C THR A 97 19.07 7.11 24.27
N ASP A 98 19.69 8.28 24.45
CA ASP A 98 20.25 9.06 23.34
C ASP A 98 21.29 8.27 22.53
N GLU A 99 22.05 7.39 23.18
CA GLU A 99 23.03 6.52 22.54
C GLU A 99 22.36 5.47 21.63
N GLU A 100 21.31 4.78 22.12
CA GLU A 100 20.52 3.82 21.34
C GLU A 100 19.85 4.51 20.13
N GLN A 101 19.33 5.71 20.33
CA GLN A 101 18.75 6.51 19.24
C GLN A 101 19.78 6.85 18.16
N GLN A 102 20.99 7.22 18.55
CA GLN A 102 22.07 7.51 17.61
C GLN A 102 22.52 6.24 16.87
N GLU A 103 22.63 5.12 17.57
CA GLU A 103 23.02 3.85 16.97
C GLU A 103 22.00 3.40 15.91
N ILE A 104 20.71 3.44 16.24
CA ILE A 104 19.63 3.06 15.31
C ILE A 104 19.60 3.97 14.09
N LYS A 105 19.81 5.29 14.25
CA LYS A 105 19.93 6.23 13.13
C LYS A 105 21.10 5.88 12.22
N MET A 106 22.26 5.53 12.80
CA MET A 106 23.45 5.13 12.03
C MET A 106 23.24 3.81 11.28
N MET A 107 22.62 2.82 11.92
CA MET A 107 22.26 1.55 11.28
C MET A 107 21.29 1.76 10.11
N ARG A 108 20.26 2.59 10.31
CA ARG A 108 19.29 2.97 9.28
C ARG A 108 20.00 3.56 8.06
N LEU A 109 20.85 4.56 8.29
CA LEU A 109 21.58 5.25 7.22
C LEU A 109 22.46 4.29 6.42
N LYS A 110 23.24 3.45 7.11
CA LYS A 110 24.14 2.47 6.48
C LYS A 110 23.38 1.46 5.62
N LYS A 111 22.25 0.92 6.13
CA LYS A 111 21.42 -0.04 5.38
C LYS A 111 20.74 0.63 4.19
N GLN A 112 20.22 1.85 4.35
CA GLN A 112 19.59 2.62 3.28
C GLN A 112 20.58 2.91 2.14
N GLN A 113 21.78 3.39 2.46
CA GLN A 113 22.84 3.64 1.46
C GLN A 113 23.25 2.37 0.72
N LYS A 114 23.43 1.26 1.44
CA LYS A 114 23.75 -0.04 0.82
C LYS A 114 22.65 -0.46 -0.15
N TYR A 115 21.38 -0.30 0.23
CA TYR A 115 20.24 -0.58 -0.64
C TYR A 115 20.24 0.30 -1.89
N GLU A 116 20.44 1.61 -1.75
CA GLU A 116 20.50 2.57 -2.87
C GLU A 116 21.63 2.28 -3.86
N ILE A 117 22.81 1.91 -3.35
CA ILE A 117 23.95 1.49 -4.18
C ILE A 117 23.61 0.20 -4.95
N ASN A 118 23.03 -0.79 -4.28
CA ASN A 118 22.66 -2.05 -4.94
C ASN A 118 21.56 -1.85 -5.99
N LEU A 119 20.57 -1.01 -5.69
CA LEU A 119 19.49 -0.66 -6.61
C LEU A 119 20.02 0.07 -7.85
N SER A 120 20.88 1.08 -7.67
CA SER A 120 21.47 1.82 -8.79
C SER A 120 22.37 0.94 -9.68
N LYS A 121 23.17 0.04 -9.07
CA LYS A 121 23.93 -0.97 -9.80
C LYS A 121 22.99 -1.85 -10.62
N TYR A 122 22.01 -2.49 -9.99
CA TYR A 122 21.08 -3.39 -10.65
C TYR A 122 20.39 -2.75 -11.87
N ILE A 123 19.86 -1.53 -11.71
CA ILE A 123 19.16 -0.80 -12.78
C ILE A 123 20.12 -0.43 -13.93
N THR A 124 21.34 -0.01 -13.61
CA THR A 124 22.37 0.30 -14.62
C THR A 124 22.74 -0.94 -15.42
N TYR A 125 22.93 -2.08 -14.75
CA TYR A 125 23.26 -3.35 -15.39
C TYR A 125 22.12 -3.86 -16.28
N GLN A 126 20.87 -3.68 -15.86
CA GLN A 126 19.70 -4.14 -16.63
C GLN A 126 19.51 -3.40 -17.97
N LYS A 127 20.07 -2.19 -18.09
CA LYS A 127 20.07 -1.41 -19.34
C LYS A 127 21.18 -1.79 -20.32
N LEU A 128 22.17 -2.59 -19.91
CA LEU A 128 23.26 -2.98 -20.79
C LEU A 128 22.82 -4.09 -21.76
N PRO A 129 23.24 -4.03 -23.05
CA PRO A 129 22.80 -4.97 -24.09
C PRO A 129 23.32 -6.40 -23.90
N ARG A 130 24.35 -6.61 -23.07
CA ARG A 130 24.87 -7.93 -22.70
C ARG A 130 24.32 -8.34 -21.34
N LYS A 131 23.24 -9.12 -21.34
CA LYS A 131 22.71 -9.79 -20.14
C LYS A 131 23.71 -10.86 -19.67
N SER A 132 24.71 -10.46 -18.91
CA SER A 132 25.49 -11.39 -18.08
C SER A 132 24.81 -11.49 -16.71
N ASN A 133 24.59 -12.72 -16.23
CA ASN A 133 23.77 -13.05 -15.05
C ASN A 133 24.35 -12.61 -13.68
N SER A 134 25.04 -11.47 -13.59
CA SER A 134 25.95 -11.23 -12.46
C SER A 134 25.38 -10.37 -11.32
N VAL A 135 24.27 -9.64 -11.48
CA VAL A 135 23.77 -8.75 -10.42
C VAL A 135 22.39 -9.18 -9.96
N GLU A 136 22.31 -9.61 -8.70
CA GLU A 136 21.07 -10.01 -8.06
C GLU A 136 20.13 -8.81 -7.88
N ASN A 137 18.83 -9.06 -8.06
CA ASN A 137 17.79 -8.09 -7.76
C ASN A 137 17.79 -7.79 -6.25
N PRO A 138 17.99 -6.52 -5.84
CA PRO A 138 18.06 -6.17 -4.42
C PRO A 138 16.69 -6.16 -3.73
N THR A 139 15.60 -6.36 -4.46
CA THR A 139 14.22 -6.42 -3.96
C THR A 139 13.70 -7.85 -3.93
N LEU A 140 12.58 -8.07 -3.23
CA LEU A 140 11.84 -9.34 -3.29
C LEU A 140 10.86 -9.39 -4.48
N MET A 141 10.71 -8.31 -5.23
CA MET A 141 9.82 -8.26 -6.39
C MET A 141 10.45 -8.94 -7.61
N ARG A 142 9.62 -9.36 -8.56
CA ARG A 142 10.13 -9.85 -9.85
C ARG A 142 10.79 -8.70 -10.61
N ASP A 143 11.78 -9.03 -11.44
CA ASP A 143 12.53 -8.06 -12.25
C ASP A 143 11.62 -7.15 -13.09
N GLU A 144 10.58 -7.71 -13.69
CA GLU A 144 9.58 -6.95 -14.46
C GLU A 144 8.81 -5.95 -13.58
N GLU A 145 8.43 -6.36 -12.37
CA GLU A 145 7.70 -5.52 -11.42
C GLU A 145 8.59 -4.38 -10.89
N LEU A 146 9.85 -4.69 -10.59
CA LEU A 146 10.84 -3.69 -10.20
C LEU A 146 11.07 -2.67 -11.32
N ASN A 147 11.24 -3.12 -12.57
CA ASN A 147 11.40 -2.24 -13.72
C ASN A 147 10.20 -1.31 -13.93
N GLN A 148 8.99 -1.86 -13.81
CA GLN A 148 7.76 -1.07 -13.90
C GLN A 148 7.68 -0.02 -12.80
N ALA A 149 8.01 -0.39 -11.56
CA ALA A 149 8.03 0.54 -10.43
C ALA A 149 9.07 1.64 -10.64
N VAL A 150 10.31 1.28 -10.99
CA VAL A 150 11.37 2.25 -11.30
C VAL A 150 10.94 3.19 -12.40
N LYS A 151 10.45 2.67 -13.54
CA LYS A 151 9.97 3.48 -14.66
C LYS A 151 8.86 4.44 -14.23
N TYR A 152 7.89 3.97 -13.45
CA TYR A 152 6.80 4.79 -12.94
C TYR A 152 7.31 5.94 -12.04
N PHE A 153 8.31 5.67 -11.20
CA PHE A 153 8.83 6.64 -10.24
C PHE A 153 9.87 7.62 -10.83
N THR A 154 10.53 7.29 -11.94
CA THR A 154 11.61 8.10 -12.52
C THR A 154 11.26 8.75 -13.85
N THR A 155 10.41 8.12 -14.67
CA THR A 155 10.14 8.59 -16.04
C THR A 155 8.84 9.38 -16.17
N LYS A 156 8.75 10.15 -17.25
CA LYS A 156 7.49 10.75 -17.70
C LYS A 156 6.59 9.64 -18.25
N VAL A 157 5.53 9.31 -17.52
CA VAL A 157 4.57 8.27 -17.95
C VAL A 157 3.53 8.92 -18.87
N HIS A 158 3.38 8.43 -20.10
CA HIS A 158 2.35 8.88 -21.07
C HIS A 158 2.29 10.42 -21.31
N GLY A 159 3.45 11.07 -21.46
CA GLY A 159 3.52 12.53 -21.67
C GLY A 159 3.25 13.37 -20.42
N ARG A 160 2.94 12.73 -19.28
CA ARG A 160 2.76 13.39 -17.99
C ARG A 160 4.11 13.69 -17.34
N GLN A 161 4.12 14.71 -16.50
CA GLN A 161 5.32 15.09 -15.74
C GLN A 161 5.74 13.98 -14.76
N THR A 162 7.01 13.99 -14.33
CA THR A 162 7.46 13.08 -13.27
C THR A 162 6.73 13.39 -11.97
N ILE A 163 6.59 12.41 -11.09
CA ILE A 163 5.87 12.58 -9.80
C ILE A 163 6.47 13.73 -8.99
N ARG A 164 7.80 13.90 -9.02
CA ARG A 164 8.49 15.01 -8.36
C ARG A 164 8.11 16.38 -8.93
N ASN A 165 8.01 16.50 -10.26
CA ASN A 165 7.58 17.74 -10.90
C ASN A 165 6.11 18.03 -10.56
N GLN A 166 5.25 17.01 -10.58
CA GLN A 166 3.84 17.15 -10.15
C GLN A 166 3.75 17.64 -8.70
N ALA A 167 4.55 17.08 -7.79
CA ALA A 167 4.59 17.50 -6.39
C ALA A 167 5.07 18.95 -6.23
N GLN A 168 6.07 19.37 -7.02
CA GLN A 168 6.55 20.75 -7.00
C GLN A 168 5.50 21.73 -7.54
N GLN A 169 4.81 21.39 -8.62
CA GLN A 169 3.70 22.19 -9.14
C GLN A 169 2.56 22.30 -8.12
N PHE A 170 2.21 21.18 -7.48
CA PHE A 170 1.17 21.18 -6.45
C PHE A 170 1.58 22.02 -5.23
N LYS A 171 2.86 22.01 -4.84
CA LYS A 171 3.38 22.89 -3.78
C LYS A 171 3.19 24.37 -4.15
N THR A 172 3.54 24.76 -5.37
CA THR A 172 3.30 26.13 -5.86
C THR A 172 1.81 26.48 -5.87
N TYR A 173 0.94 25.53 -6.25
CA TYR A 173 -0.51 25.71 -6.15
C TYR A 173 -0.97 25.94 -4.72
N CYS A 174 -0.46 25.21 -3.74
CA CYS A 174 -0.78 25.39 -2.32
C CYS A 174 -0.43 26.81 -1.83
N ASP A 175 0.73 27.34 -2.23
CA ASP A 175 1.20 28.67 -1.81
C ASP A 175 0.29 29.80 -2.32
N LEU A 176 -0.24 29.62 -3.53
CA LEU A 176 -1.15 30.55 -4.23
C LEU A 176 -2.61 30.42 -3.77
N THR A 177 -2.98 29.30 -3.18
CA THR A 177 -4.37 29.02 -2.83
C THR A 177 -4.84 29.92 -1.68
N CYS A 178 -6.00 30.57 -1.87
CA CYS A 178 -6.55 31.51 -0.89
C CYS A 178 -7.52 30.86 0.13
N SER A 179 -8.01 29.64 -0.13
CA SER A 179 -8.97 28.97 0.74
C SER A 179 -8.62 27.50 0.97
N TYR A 180 -8.82 27.02 2.19
CA TYR A 180 -8.55 25.63 2.55
C TYR A 180 -9.46 24.66 1.77
N ARG A 181 -10.67 25.09 1.39
CA ARG A 181 -11.53 24.32 0.50
C ARG A 181 -10.89 24.06 -0.87
N ASN A 182 -10.36 25.11 -1.51
CA ASN A 182 -9.70 24.96 -2.82
C ASN A 182 -8.48 24.06 -2.71
N PHE A 183 -7.70 24.18 -1.62
CA PHE A 183 -6.60 23.27 -1.35
C PHE A 183 -7.06 21.81 -1.31
N LYS A 184 -8.18 21.51 -0.65
CA LYS A 184 -8.74 20.15 -0.58
C LYS A 184 -9.23 19.63 -1.92
N ASP A 185 -9.87 20.48 -2.72
CA ASP A 185 -10.30 20.13 -4.09
C ASP A 185 -9.08 19.83 -4.97
N GLY A 186 -8.07 20.71 -4.95
CA GLY A 186 -6.81 20.49 -5.67
C GLY A 186 -6.04 19.26 -5.19
N LEU A 187 -6.04 18.98 -3.88
CA LEU A 187 -5.41 17.78 -3.31
C LEU A 187 -6.10 16.51 -3.82
N TYR A 188 -7.43 16.51 -3.90
CA TYR A 188 -8.18 15.38 -4.46
C TYR A 188 -7.80 15.13 -5.92
N GLU A 189 -7.77 16.17 -6.76
CA GLU A 189 -7.39 16.07 -8.17
C GLU A 189 -5.93 15.59 -8.33
N TYR A 190 -5.01 16.17 -7.55
CA TYR A 190 -3.59 15.79 -7.55
C TYR A 190 -3.36 14.31 -7.20
N LEU A 191 -4.08 13.77 -6.22
CA LEU A 191 -3.98 12.37 -5.81
C LEU A 191 -4.67 11.41 -6.79
N THR A 192 -5.72 11.86 -7.49
CA THR A 192 -6.54 11.00 -8.36
C THR A 192 -6.19 11.08 -9.84
N ASP A 193 -5.38 12.05 -10.28
CA ASP A 193 -4.97 12.22 -11.69
C ASP A 193 -4.46 10.93 -12.35
N THR A 194 -3.68 10.12 -11.62
CA THR A 194 -3.06 8.88 -12.14
C THR A 194 -3.98 7.65 -12.05
N ILE A 195 -5.17 7.79 -11.47
CA ILE A 195 -6.13 6.68 -11.35
C ILE A 195 -7.02 6.66 -12.59
N ASP A 196 -7.20 5.47 -13.17
CA ASP A 196 -8.09 5.27 -14.30
C ASP A 196 -9.50 5.83 -14.02
N PRO A 197 -10.05 6.68 -14.91
CA PRO A 197 -11.44 7.13 -14.89
C PRO A 197 -12.49 6.01 -14.65
N GLY A 198 -12.23 4.79 -15.12
CA GLY A 198 -13.11 3.63 -14.91
C GLY A 198 -13.12 3.13 -13.47
N TYR A 199 -12.00 3.26 -12.76
CA TYR A 199 -11.94 3.07 -11.30
C TYR A 199 -12.44 4.31 -10.56
N SER A 200 -12.25 5.51 -11.11
CA SER A 200 -12.63 6.78 -10.49
C SER A 200 -14.15 6.97 -10.32
N LYS A 201 -14.97 6.28 -11.13
CA LYS A 201 -16.44 6.21 -10.96
C LYS A 201 -16.87 5.37 -9.74
N ARG A 202 -15.95 4.73 -9.01
CA ARG A 202 -16.23 3.82 -7.88
C ARG A 202 -16.36 4.54 -6.54
N GLN A 203 -16.91 3.81 -5.56
CA GLN A 203 -17.14 4.23 -4.18
C GLN A 203 -15.90 4.83 -3.47
N PHE A 204 -14.69 4.42 -3.85
CA PHE A 204 -13.45 4.91 -3.25
C PHE A 204 -13.25 6.41 -3.44
N ASN A 205 -13.34 6.93 -4.68
CA ASN A 205 -13.13 8.34 -4.94
C ASN A 205 -14.16 9.23 -4.24
N ARG A 206 -15.43 8.77 -4.18
CA ARG A 206 -16.47 9.44 -3.40
C ARG A 206 -16.12 9.46 -1.90
N LYS A 207 -15.65 8.33 -1.35
CA LYS A 207 -15.21 8.25 0.06
C LYS A 207 -14.01 9.14 0.33
N LEU A 208 -13.02 9.17 -0.57
CA LEU A 208 -11.83 10.00 -0.47
C LEU A 208 -12.20 11.48 -0.51
N TYR A 209 -12.99 11.90 -1.50
CA TYR A 209 -13.45 13.28 -1.63
C TYR A 209 -14.25 13.70 -0.39
N HIS A 210 -15.19 12.87 0.05
CA HIS A 210 -15.98 13.14 1.26
C HIS A 210 -15.12 13.22 2.53
N LYS A 211 -14.14 12.31 2.70
CA LYS A 211 -13.20 12.35 3.83
C LYS A 211 -12.38 13.65 3.80
N LEU A 212 -11.85 14.03 2.64
CA LEU A 212 -11.15 15.31 2.46
C LEU A 212 -12.04 16.48 2.85
N GLN A 213 -13.20 16.64 2.21
CA GLN A 213 -14.08 17.80 2.43
C GLN A 213 -14.53 17.95 3.88
N ASN A 214 -14.76 16.84 4.60
CA ASN A 214 -15.14 16.87 6.01
C ASN A 214 -13.96 17.08 6.98
N THR A 215 -12.72 16.98 6.50
CA THR A 215 -11.53 17.23 7.33
C THR A 215 -11.44 18.74 7.57
N TRP A 216 -11.53 19.14 8.85
CA TRP A 216 -11.54 20.53 9.33
C TRP A 216 -12.40 21.48 8.47
N SER A 217 -13.67 21.13 8.28
CA SER A 217 -14.62 21.91 7.47
C SER A 217 -14.77 23.35 7.93
N ASP A 218 -14.59 23.62 9.22
CA ASP A 218 -14.76 24.96 9.80
C ASP A 218 -13.67 25.94 9.32
N ASN A 219 -12.53 25.42 8.85
CA ASN A 219 -11.42 26.21 8.34
C ASN A 219 -11.51 26.46 6.82
N ASN A 220 -12.59 26.03 6.14
CA ASN A 220 -12.70 26.04 4.67
C ASN A 220 -12.47 27.41 4.02
N THR A 221 -12.83 28.50 4.71
CA THR A 221 -12.73 29.87 4.20
C THR A 221 -11.35 30.50 4.42
N GLN A 222 -10.53 29.91 5.30
CA GLN A 222 -9.22 30.46 5.67
C GLN A 222 -8.14 30.01 4.70
N LYS A 223 -7.05 30.77 4.59
CA LYS A 223 -5.87 30.34 3.83
C LYS A 223 -5.25 29.11 4.53
N PRO A 224 -4.92 28.03 3.79
CA PRO A 224 -4.22 26.88 4.38
C PRO A 224 -2.87 27.32 4.96
N ASN A 225 -2.63 26.97 6.23
CA ASN A 225 -1.33 27.10 6.86
C ASN A 225 -0.63 25.73 6.93
N ASP A 226 0.66 25.72 7.27
CA ASP A 226 1.45 24.49 7.32
C ASP A 226 0.86 23.42 8.26
N SER A 227 0.29 23.84 9.39
CA SER A 227 -0.36 22.93 10.35
C SER A 227 -1.60 22.25 9.77
N LEU A 228 -2.45 23.00 9.04
CA LEU A 228 -3.62 22.45 8.35
C LEU A 228 -3.20 21.51 7.23
N ILE A 229 -2.16 21.87 6.47
CA ILE A 229 -1.63 21.02 5.40
C ILE A 229 -1.08 19.72 5.98
N LEU A 230 -0.18 19.80 6.97
CA LEU A 230 0.41 18.63 7.62
C LEU A 230 -0.66 17.75 8.27
N GLY A 231 -1.60 18.34 9.00
CA GLY A 231 -2.73 17.61 9.57
C GLY A 231 -3.53 16.90 8.49
N THR A 232 -3.75 17.54 7.33
CA THR A 232 -4.52 16.93 6.23
C THR A 232 -3.78 15.74 5.66
N CYS A 233 -2.46 15.88 5.46
CA CYS A 233 -1.61 14.77 5.04
C CYS A 233 -1.70 13.59 6.02
N GLN A 234 -1.59 13.85 7.34
CA GLN A 234 -1.73 12.80 8.36
C GLN A 234 -3.09 12.11 8.28
N LYS A 235 -4.19 12.87 8.22
CA LYS A 235 -5.56 12.32 8.10
C LYS A 235 -5.76 11.53 6.80
N MET A 236 -5.09 11.92 5.72
CA MET A 236 -5.12 11.15 4.47
C MET A 236 -4.32 9.86 4.59
N LEU A 237 -3.15 9.87 5.24
CA LEU A 237 -2.38 8.65 5.49
C LEU A 237 -3.11 7.70 6.44
N ASP A 238 -3.82 8.21 7.46
CA ASP A 238 -4.71 7.42 8.33
C ASP A 238 -5.77 6.68 7.51
N PHE A 239 -6.41 7.40 6.58
CA PHE A 239 -7.49 6.87 5.74
C PHE A 239 -6.98 5.88 4.67
N LEU A 240 -5.83 6.18 4.05
CA LEU A 240 -5.30 5.40 2.94
C LEU A 240 -4.53 4.15 3.38
N VAL A 241 -3.87 4.19 4.54
CA VAL A 241 -2.98 3.10 5.01
C VAL A 241 -3.59 2.40 6.23
N VAL A 242 -3.59 3.05 7.39
CA VAL A 242 -4.11 2.48 8.64
C VAL A 242 -4.44 3.57 9.67
N GLU A 243 -5.64 3.49 10.24
CA GLU A 243 -6.17 4.53 11.14
C GLU A 243 -5.60 4.44 12.57
N SER A 244 -5.54 3.24 13.18
CA SER A 244 -5.07 3.08 14.57
C SER A 244 -4.25 1.81 14.83
N LEU A 245 -3.51 1.85 15.94
CA LEU A 245 -2.73 0.74 16.51
C LEU A 245 -3.63 -0.36 17.09
N GLU A 246 -4.69 0.02 17.81
CA GLU A 246 -5.57 -0.91 18.54
C GLU A 246 -6.48 -1.73 17.61
N GLN A 247 -6.84 -1.18 16.45
CA GLN A 247 -7.56 -1.88 15.40
C GLN A 247 -7.05 -1.42 14.03
N PRO A 248 -6.09 -2.13 13.43
CA PRO A 248 -5.53 -1.75 12.14
C PRO A 248 -6.59 -1.96 11.05
N LYS A 249 -7.46 -0.96 10.85
CA LYS A 249 -8.44 -0.91 9.77
C LYS A 249 -7.71 -0.49 8.50
N HIS A 250 -7.14 -1.46 7.81
CA HIS A 250 -6.36 -1.25 6.57
C HIS A 250 -7.05 -1.85 5.34
N PHE A 251 -8.38 -2.07 5.41
CA PHE A 251 -9.16 -2.60 4.29
C PHE A 251 -9.08 -1.69 3.05
N ILE A 252 -9.07 -0.38 3.25
CA ILE A 252 -8.93 0.58 2.14
C ILE A 252 -7.58 0.39 1.46
N PHE A 253 -6.49 0.30 2.23
CA PHE A 253 -5.17 0.05 1.70
C PHE A 253 -5.12 -1.27 0.93
N TYR A 254 -5.60 -2.35 1.55
CA TYR A 254 -5.64 -3.68 0.94
C TYR A 254 -6.47 -3.69 -0.35
N ASP A 255 -7.65 -3.07 -0.36
CA ASP A 255 -8.53 -2.96 -1.54
C ASP A 255 -7.86 -2.16 -2.66
N LEU A 256 -7.21 -1.04 -2.34
CA LEU A 256 -6.47 -0.25 -3.32
C LEU A 256 -5.31 -1.04 -3.92
N ILE A 257 -4.51 -1.74 -3.12
CA ILE A 257 -3.38 -2.55 -3.59
C ILE A 257 -3.87 -3.66 -4.53
N ASN A 258 -4.99 -4.31 -4.22
CA ASN A 258 -5.50 -5.41 -5.04
C ASN A 258 -6.15 -4.94 -6.35
N ASN A 259 -6.77 -3.76 -6.35
CA ASN A 259 -7.44 -3.25 -7.56
C ASN A 259 -6.53 -2.41 -8.46
N LEU A 260 -5.63 -1.61 -7.88
CA LEU A 260 -4.76 -0.68 -8.61
C LEU A 260 -3.31 -1.15 -8.69
N GLY A 261 -2.89 -2.06 -7.82
CA GLY A 261 -1.51 -2.51 -7.72
C GLY A 261 -0.65 -1.62 -6.83
N ALA A 262 0.41 -2.22 -6.26
CA ALA A 262 1.30 -1.55 -5.30
C ALA A 262 1.94 -0.27 -5.85
N THR A 263 2.41 -0.28 -7.10
CA THR A 263 3.09 0.88 -7.71
C THR A 263 2.23 2.14 -7.73
N ILE A 264 0.96 2.04 -8.13
CA ILE A 264 0.06 3.20 -8.22
C ILE A 264 -0.27 3.72 -6.82
N VAL A 265 -0.60 2.82 -5.88
CA VAL A 265 -0.97 3.19 -4.51
C VAL A 265 0.22 3.82 -3.78
N ILE A 266 1.40 3.21 -3.85
CA ILE A 266 2.62 3.78 -3.28
C ILE A 266 2.96 5.10 -3.97
N GLY A 267 2.72 5.24 -5.27
CA GLY A 267 2.83 6.53 -5.97
C GLY A 267 1.94 7.62 -5.39
N MET A 268 0.70 7.30 -5.02
CA MET A 268 -0.20 8.23 -4.34
C MET A 268 0.31 8.61 -2.95
N LEU A 269 0.81 7.66 -2.16
CA LEU A 269 1.41 7.95 -0.86
C LEU A 269 2.68 8.79 -0.98
N LEU A 270 3.52 8.49 -1.98
CA LEU A 270 4.72 9.24 -2.29
C LEU A 270 4.39 10.68 -2.71
N LYS A 271 3.31 10.87 -3.50
CA LYS A 271 2.81 12.21 -3.87
C LYS A 271 2.55 13.06 -2.62
N ILE A 272 1.92 12.50 -1.57
CA ILE A 272 1.67 13.19 -0.30
C ILE A 272 2.99 13.60 0.36
N VAL A 273 3.92 12.66 0.47
CA VAL A 273 5.23 12.90 1.11
C VAL A 273 6.08 13.91 0.34
N LEU A 274 6.01 13.94 -1.00
CA LEU A 274 6.85 14.82 -1.80
C LEU A 274 6.45 16.29 -1.70
N PHE A 275 5.16 16.60 -1.64
CA PHE A 275 4.72 17.99 -1.46
C PHE A 275 4.78 18.43 0.01
N CYS A 276 4.55 17.50 0.96
CA CYS A 276 4.63 17.72 2.39
C CYS A 276 5.66 16.76 3.03
N GLN A 277 6.93 17.16 3.03
CA GLN A 277 8.04 16.30 3.50
C GLN A 277 7.92 15.88 4.96
N GLN A 278 7.30 16.73 5.79
CA GLN A 278 7.02 16.45 7.20
C GLN A 278 6.06 15.26 7.39
N ALA A 279 5.33 14.83 6.34
CA ALA A 279 4.48 13.64 6.38
C ALA A 279 5.26 12.32 6.24
N LYS A 280 6.57 12.35 5.90
CA LYS A 280 7.38 11.14 5.70
C LYS A 280 7.44 10.24 6.95
N PRO A 281 7.80 10.75 8.16
CA PRO A 281 7.86 9.90 9.35
C PRO A 281 6.48 9.31 9.69
N TYR A 282 5.40 10.05 9.45
CA TYR A 282 4.04 9.54 9.65
C TYR A 282 3.74 8.36 8.72
N LEU A 283 4.17 8.40 7.46
CA LEU A 283 4.00 7.27 6.55
C LEU A 283 4.81 6.06 7.01
N GLU A 284 6.06 6.27 7.44
CA GLU A 284 6.92 5.22 8.00
C GLU A 284 6.26 4.56 9.23
N GLN A 285 5.70 5.37 10.13
CA GLN A 285 4.92 4.92 11.27
C GLN A 285 3.68 4.09 10.84
N LYS A 286 2.95 4.50 9.79
CA LYS A 286 1.80 3.72 9.32
C LYS A 286 2.20 2.34 8.81
N PHE A 287 3.33 2.24 8.13
CA PHE A 287 3.85 0.94 7.71
C PHE A 287 4.41 0.12 8.88
N SER A 288 4.97 0.73 9.93
CA SER A 288 5.41 -0.02 11.12
C SER A 288 4.23 -0.64 11.86
N ILE A 289 3.09 0.06 11.95
CA ILE A 289 1.84 -0.48 12.52
C ILE A 289 1.41 -1.74 11.75
N LEU A 290 1.41 -1.69 10.41
CA LEU A 290 1.06 -2.85 9.58
C LEU A 290 2.07 -3.99 9.72
N PHE A 291 3.36 -3.67 9.76
CA PHE A 291 4.42 -4.65 9.95
C PHE A 291 4.26 -5.39 11.29
N ASN A 292 4.09 -4.63 12.39
CA ASN A 292 3.91 -5.18 13.73
C ASN A 292 2.62 -6.02 13.84
N HIS A 293 1.54 -5.60 13.18
CA HIS A 293 0.30 -6.37 13.12
C HIS A 293 0.48 -7.75 12.46
N TYR A 294 1.32 -7.83 11.42
CA TYR A 294 1.54 -9.04 10.63
C TYR A 294 2.85 -9.78 10.92
N GLN A 295 3.60 -9.39 11.95
CA GLN A 295 4.94 -9.94 12.24
C GLN A 295 4.96 -11.48 12.33
N GLY A 296 3.91 -12.08 12.92
CA GLY A 296 3.77 -13.52 13.06
C GLY A 296 3.24 -14.25 11.83
N ALA A 297 2.77 -13.53 10.82
CA ALA A 297 2.27 -14.12 9.58
C ALA A 297 3.44 -14.57 8.67
N THR A 298 3.18 -15.60 7.87
CA THR A 298 4.13 -16.01 6.83
C THR A 298 4.10 -15.04 5.66
N THR A 299 5.26 -14.75 5.09
CA THR A 299 5.44 -13.82 3.96
C THR A 299 4.52 -14.12 2.78
N GLY A 300 4.22 -15.40 2.52
CA GLY A 300 3.26 -15.79 1.48
C GLY A 300 1.84 -15.27 1.73
N LYS A 301 1.35 -15.31 2.98
CA LYS A 301 0.00 -14.85 3.34
C LYS A 301 -0.16 -13.33 3.32
N VAL A 302 0.95 -12.60 3.46
CA VAL A 302 0.98 -11.13 3.50
C VAL A 302 1.83 -10.55 2.39
N TRP A 303 1.87 -11.24 1.24
CA TRP A 303 2.68 -10.82 0.10
C TRP A 303 2.32 -9.42 -0.39
N TRP A 304 1.04 -9.04 -0.31
CA TRP A 304 0.59 -7.68 -0.61
C TRP A 304 1.33 -6.62 0.20
N LEU A 305 1.62 -6.89 1.48
CA LEU A 305 2.33 -5.97 2.37
C LEU A 305 3.82 -5.96 2.05
N VAL A 306 4.42 -7.14 1.85
CA VAL A 306 5.83 -7.26 1.42
C VAL A 306 6.05 -6.50 0.12
N LYS A 307 5.23 -6.75 -0.90
CA LYS A 307 5.29 -6.04 -2.19
C LYS A 307 5.12 -4.54 -2.02
N SER A 308 4.22 -4.09 -1.13
CA SER A 308 4.04 -2.66 -0.85
C SER A 308 5.27 -2.03 -0.19
N MET A 309 5.89 -2.72 0.78
CA MET A 309 7.10 -2.27 1.46
C MET A 309 8.33 -2.23 0.53
N GLU A 310 8.49 -3.23 -0.35
CA GLU A 310 9.53 -3.25 -1.37
C GLU A 310 9.33 -2.12 -2.40
N THR A 311 8.07 -1.88 -2.82
CA THR A 311 7.73 -0.78 -3.73
C THR A 311 7.99 0.58 -3.07
N LEU A 312 7.68 0.73 -1.79
CA LEU A 312 7.95 1.95 -1.01
C LEU A 312 9.45 2.23 -0.89
N ASN A 313 10.25 1.20 -0.65
CA ASN A 313 11.72 1.30 -0.66
C ASN A 313 12.23 1.86 -2.00
N VAL A 314 11.76 1.31 -3.12
CA VAL A 314 12.11 1.82 -4.46
C VAL A 314 11.67 3.27 -4.64
N ALA A 315 10.43 3.60 -4.24
CA ALA A 315 9.88 4.95 -4.33
C ALA A 315 10.73 5.98 -3.56
N PHE A 316 11.08 5.67 -2.31
CA PHE A 316 11.95 6.50 -1.48
C PHE A 316 13.33 6.65 -2.09
N SER A 317 13.99 5.56 -2.45
CA SER A 317 15.36 5.61 -3.01
C SER A 317 15.45 6.36 -4.33
N THR A 318 14.42 6.33 -5.17
CA THR A 318 14.40 7.00 -6.48
C THR A 318 14.00 8.48 -6.42
N ASN A 319 13.18 8.89 -5.44
CA ASN A 319 12.63 10.26 -5.39
C ASN A 319 13.14 11.10 -4.22
N LEU A 320 13.48 10.47 -3.09
CA LEU A 320 13.94 11.11 -1.86
C LEU A 320 15.40 10.74 -1.50
N GLY A 321 15.91 9.63 -2.03
CA GLY A 321 17.27 9.13 -1.80
C GLY A 321 18.35 9.80 -2.65
N GLY A 322 19.59 9.37 -2.44
CA GLY A 322 20.79 9.94 -3.08
C GLY A 322 21.14 9.35 -4.44
N ILE A 323 20.27 8.52 -5.04
CA ILE A 323 20.59 7.87 -6.32
C ILE A 323 20.72 8.95 -7.42
N ASN A 324 21.95 9.15 -7.88
CA ASN A 324 22.29 10.09 -8.94
C ASN A 324 21.57 9.72 -10.25
N ARG A 325 20.89 10.71 -10.83
CA ARG A 325 20.01 10.57 -12.01
C ARG A 325 20.70 10.08 -13.28
N CYS A 326 22.03 10.07 -13.34
CA CYS A 326 22.77 9.51 -14.48
C CYS A 326 22.48 8.00 -14.70
N CYS A 327 21.91 7.32 -13.70
CA CYS A 327 21.54 5.91 -13.81
C CYS A 327 20.14 5.68 -14.44
N PHE A 328 19.31 6.72 -14.63
CA PHE A 328 17.89 6.61 -15.01
C PHE A 328 17.54 7.12 -16.39
#